data_AF-A0A8S0UR30-F1
#
_entry.id   AF-A0A8S0UR30-F1
#
_cell.length_a   1.000
_cell.length_b   1.000
_cell.length_c   1.000
_cell.angle_alpha   90.00
_cell.angle_beta   90.00
_cell.angle_gamma   90.00
#
_symmetry.space_group_name_H-M   'P 1'
#
loop_
_entity.id
_entity.type
_entity.pdbx_description
1 polymer ?
#
loop_
_entity_poly.entity_id
_entity_poly.type
_entity_poly.pdbx_seq_one_letter_code
_entity_poly.pdbx_strand_id
1 'polypeptide(L)'
;MASSAAARVTVFTSTPDYCSRKAHRAFHHVGPVPNISALFRSRGTSGIVISTRSSSSLLTAAMTTEASAKVIDGKSVAKEIRDEIDVEISRMKDSIGVVPGLAVILVGDRKDSATYVRNKKKSCESVGINSYEVRLPEDSSEQEVLEHISRFNDDPSVHGILVQLPLPSHMNEQNVLNAVCIEKDVDGFHPLNIGRLAMRDREPLFVPCTPKGCIELLHRYGVDIKGQRAVVIGRSNIVGMPAALLLQREDATVSIVHSRTKNPEKITREADIIISAVGQPNMVKGSWIKPGSVVIDVGINPVEV
;
A
#
# COMPACT_ATOMS: atom_id res chain seq x y z
N MET A 1 10.99 -2.44 -7.08
CA MET A 1 10.30 -2.94 -8.29
C MET A 1 9.00 -3.62 -7.87
N ALA A 2 7.88 -2.92 -8.01
CA ALA A 2 6.56 -3.50 -7.78
C ALA A 2 6.27 -4.49 -8.92
N SER A 3 6.51 -5.78 -8.65
CA SER A 3 5.98 -6.86 -9.49
C SER A 3 4.47 -6.65 -9.64
N SER A 4 3.98 -6.91 -10.83
CA SER A 4 2.62 -6.71 -11.35
C SER A 4 1.52 -7.46 -10.61
N ALA A 5 1.49 -7.42 -9.28
CA ALA A 5 0.28 -7.58 -8.53
C ALA A 5 -0.61 -6.39 -8.93
N ALA A 6 -1.42 -6.61 -9.96
CA ALA A 6 -2.50 -5.70 -10.30
C ALA A 6 -3.48 -5.72 -9.14
N ALA A 7 -3.19 -4.96 -8.09
CA ALA A 7 -4.16 -4.57 -7.11
C ALA A 7 -5.31 -3.95 -7.90
N ARG A 8 -6.46 -4.61 -7.95
CA ARG A 8 -7.68 -3.98 -8.44
C ARG A 8 -8.11 -3.05 -7.32
N VAL A 9 -7.81 -1.78 -7.48
CA VAL A 9 -8.07 -0.77 -6.47
C VAL A 9 -9.24 0.09 -6.95
N THR A 10 -10.32 0.11 -6.17
CA THR A 10 -11.57 0.82 -6.50
C THR A 10 -11.79 1.89 -5.43
N VAL A 11 -11.83 3.17 -5.81
CA VAL A 11 -12.07 4.27 -4.88
C VAL A 11 -13.52 4.71 -4.92
N PHE A 12 -14.24 4.60 -3.81
CA PHE A 12 -15.60 5.11 -3.69
C PHE A 12 -15.56 6.57 -3.26
N THR A 13 -15.37 7.54 -4.16
CA THR A 13 -15.53 8.95 -3.78
C THR A 13 -16.98 9.40 -4.01
N SER A 14 -17.70 9.76 -2.95
CA SER A 14 -18.85 10.67 -3.05
C SER A 14 -18.38 12.06 -2.65
N THR A 15 -18.22 12.96 -3.61
CA THR A 15 -17.92 14.38 -3.35
C THR A 15 -19.14 15.08 -2.73
N PRO A 16 -18.97 15.88 -1.67
CA PRO A 16 -19.78 17.06 -1.46
C PRO A 16 -19.07 18.25 -2.13
N ASP A 17 -19.74 18.88 -3.08
CA ASP A 17 -19.34 20.17 -3.65
C ASP A 17 -19.09 21.21 -2.55
N TYR A 18 -17.90 21.82 -2.53
CA TYR A 18 -17.76 23.20 -2.03
C TYR A 18 -16.68 23.99 -2.77
N CYS A 19 -17.16 24.72 -3.77
CA CYS A 19 -16.76 26.02 -4.29
C CYS A 19 -15.33 26.56 -4.04
N SER A 20 -14.63 26.77 -5.15
CA SER A 20 -13.37 27.52 -5.29
C SER A 20 -13.47 29.00 -4.86
N ARG A 21 -12.42 29.54 -4.22
CA ARG A 21 -11.87 30.87 -4.53
C ARG A 21 -10.34 30.89 -4.35
N LYS A 22 -9.66 31.43 -5.37
CA LYS A 22 -8.21 31.65 -5.50
C LYS A 22 -7.66 32.63 -4.45
N ALA A 23 -6.38 32.46 -4.07
CA ALA A 23 -5.40 33.55 -4.02
C ALA A 23 -3.95 33.00 -4.00
N HIS A 24 -3.08 33.62 -4.80
CA HIS A 24 -1.64 33.39 -4.91
C HIS A 24 -0.82 34.08 -3.80
N ARG A 25 0.42 33.57 -3.62
CA ARG A 25 1.69 34.18 -3.10
C ARG A 25 2.15 33.86 -1.67
N ALA A 26 3.24 33.06 -1.64
CA ALA A 26 4.59 33.33 -1.11
C ALA A 26 4.84 33.78 0.36
N PHE A 27 5.62 32.93 1.04
CA PHE A 27 6.78 33.15 1.94
C PHE A 27 6.73 34.08 3.19
N HIS A 28 7.31 33.51 4.27
CA HIS A 28 7.99 34.07 5.46
C HIS A 28 7.22 34.43 6.76
N HIS A 29 7.71 33.79 7.83
CA HIS A 29 7.91 34.20 9.25
C HIS A 29 6.74 34.43 10.25
N VAL A 30 6.69 33.49 11.23
CA VAL A 30 6.70 33.62 12.71
C VAL A 30 6.13 34.90 13.37
N GLY A 31 5.17 34.72 14.29
CA GLY A 31 4.89 35.67 15.40
C GLY A 31 3.46 35.60 15.95
N PRO A 32 3.20 35.82 17.26
CA PRO A 32 2.20 35.08 18.03
C PRO A 32 0.80 35.70 18.17
N VAL A 33 -0.11 34.83 18.60
CA VAL A 33 -1.54 34.99 18.92
C VAL A 33 -1.79 35.89 20.15
N PRO A 34 -2.87 36.68 20.18
CA PRO A 34 -3.51 37.11 21.42
C PRO A 34 -4.86 36.42 21.67
N ASN A 35 -5.07 36.15 22.94
CA ASN A 35 -6.17 35.48 23.60
C ASN A 35 -7.23 36.52 24.02
N ILE A 36 -8.52 36.33 23.70
CA ILE A 36 -9.63 37.03 24.42
C ILE A 36 -10.80 36.06 24.62
N SER A 37 -11.03 35.80 25.91
CA SER A 37 -12.20 35.20 26.54
C SER A 37 -13.39 36.16 26.66
N ALA A 38 -14.57 35.60 26.98
CA ALA A 38 -15.78 36.22 27.57
C ALA A 38 -16.87 36.71 26.58
N LEU A 39 -18.18 36.60 26.82
CA LEU A 39 -18.98 36.08 27.93
C LEU A 39 -20.44 35.86 27.45
N PHE A 40 -21.19 35.08 28.21
CA PHE A 40 -22.64 34.82 28.19
C PHE A 40 -23.60 36.03 28.09
N ARG A 41 -24.80 35.80 27.50
CA ARG A 41 -26.20 36.07 27.98
C ARG A 41 -27.16 36.09 26.76
N SER A 42 -28.12 35.18 26.57
CA SER A 42 -29.37 34.82 27.28
C SER A 42 -30.63 35.63 26.89
N ARG A 43 -31.73 34.87 26.67
CA ARG A 43 -33.18 35.22 26.60
C ARG A 43 -33.67 35.83 25.27
N GLY A 44 -34.83 35.47 24.71
CA GLY A 44 -35.92 34.63 25.18
C GLY A 44 -37.02 34.44 24.13
N THR A 45 -37.94 33.55 24.49
CA THR A 45 -39.18 33.03 23.88
C THR A 45 -40.19 34.01 23.26
N SER A 46 -40.85 33.59 22.17
CA SER A 46 -42.31 33.62 21.84
C SER A 46 -42.43 33.20 20.35
N GLY A 47 -43.25 32.27 19.86
CA GLY A 47 -44.53 31.74 20.31
C GLY A 47 -45.59 32.07 19.25
N ILE A 48 -45.70 31.29 18.15
CA ILE A 48 -46.89 31.27 17.27
C ILE A 48 -47.12 29.82 16.80
N VAL A 49 -48.29 29.30 17.14
CA VAL A 49 -48.88 28.04 16.66
C VAL A 49 -50.00 28.42 15.70
N ILE A 50 -49.94 27.98 14.44
CA ILE A 50 -51.10 27.93 13.55
C ILE A 50 -51.14 26.56 12.86
N SER A 51 -52.31 25.94 12.99
CA SER A 51 -52.72 24.65 12.45
C SER A 51 -53.16 24.77 10.99
N THR A 52 -52.82 23.82 10.12
CA THR A 52 -53.78 22.90 9.45
C THR A 52 -53.18 22.18 8.22
N ARG A 53 -53.34 20.84 8.24
CA ARG A 53 -53.52 19.85 7.15
C ARG A 53 -52.81 20.00 5.80
N SER A 54 -51.88 19.05 5.57
CA SER A 54 -51.85 18.04 4.49
C SER A 54 -52.35 18.43 3.09
N SER A 55 -51.42 18.42 2.12
CA SER A 55 -51.55 17.54 0.94
C SER A 55 -50.25 17.46 0.14
N SER A 56 -49.79 16.22 -0.05
CA SER A 56 -48.95 15.71 -1.15
C SER A 56 -47.71 16.52 -1.53
N SER A 57 -46.60 16.19 -0.88
CA SER A 57 -45.25 16.44 -1.38
C SER A 57 -45.08 15.84 -2.78
N LEU A 58 -44.89 16.70 -3.78
CA LEU A 58 -44.35 16.31 -5.07
C LEU A 58 -43.01 15.60 -4.82
N LEU A 59 -43.02 14.28 -5.04
CA LEU A 59 -41.84 13.44 -5.14
C LEU A 59 -40.98 14.02 -6.27
N THR A 60 -40.08 14.93 -5.91
CA THR A 60 -38.94 15.24 -6.76
C THR A 60 -38.07 14.01 -6.67
N ALA A 61 -38.22 13.11 -7.64
CA ALA A 61 -37.27 12.05 -7.88
C ALA A 61 -35.94 12.74 -8.19
N ALA A 62 -35.15 13.01 -7.15
CA ALA A 62 -33.76 13.32 -7.30
C ALA A 62 -33.16 12.12 -8.03
N MET A 63 -32.84 12.32 -9.31
CA MET A 63 -32.06 11.36 -10.05
C MET A 63 -30.75 11.23 -9.28
N THR A 64 -30.64 10.16 -8.50
CA THR A 64 -29.38 9.71 -7.95
C THR A 64 -28.55 9.28 -9.15
N THR A 65 -27.76 10.19 -9.71
CA THR A 65 -26.57 9.81 -10.46
C THR A 65 -25.78 8.88 -9.54
N GLU A 66 -25.80 7.58 -9.83
CA GLU A 66 -24.90 6.62 -9.20
C GLU A 66 -23.48 7.13 -9.48
N ALA A 67 -22.87 7.75 -8.47
CA ALA A 67 -21.48 8.17 -8.56
C ALA A 67 -20.63 6.90 -8.62
N SER A 68 -20.18 6.54 -9.82
CA SER A 68 -19.27 5.43 -10.01
C SER A 68 -17.93 5.74 -9.36
N ALA A 69 -17.37 4.75 -8.66
CA ALA A 69 -16.05 4.83 -8.05
C ALA A 69 -14.96 5.25 -9.06
N LYS A 70 -14.02 6.11 -8.64
CA LYS A 70 -12.80 6.38 -9.42
C LYS A 70 -11.90 5.15 -9.34
N VAL A 71 -11.49 4.62 -10.48
CA VAL A 71 -10.57 3.48 -10.52
C VAL A 71 -9.14 3.94 -10.26
N ILE A 72 -8.44 3.26 -9.35
CA ILE A 72 -6.98 3.38 -9.22
C ILE A 72 -6.33 2.43 -10.21
N ASP A 73 -5.71 3.00 -11.23
CA ASP A 73 -5.02 2.29 -12.29
C ASP A 73 -3.55 2.06 -11.90
N GLY A 74 -3.32 0.97 -11.17
CA GLY A 74 -1.98 0.56 -10.79
C GLY A 74 -1.07 0.24 -11.98
N LYS A 75 -1.60 -0.03 -13.19
CA LYS A 75 -0.77 -0.27 -14.37
C LYS A 75 -0.19 1.03 -14.91
N SER A 76 -0.99 2.11 -14.95
CA SER A 76 -0.50 3.44 -15.33
C SER A 76 0.57 3.91 -14.36
N VAL A 77 0.26 3.88 -13.05
CA VAL A 77 1.21 4.29 -12.00
C VAL A 77 2.51 3.48 -12.07
N ALA A 78 2.43 2.16 -12.24
CA ALA A 78 3.62 1.33 -12.36
C ALA A 78 4.43 1.64 -13.64
N LYS A 79 3.78 2.08 -14.73
CA LYS A 79 4.48 2.51 -15.94
C LYS A 79 5.22 3.82 -15.69
N GLU A 80 4.56 4.82 -15.12
CA GLU A 80 5.15 6.11 -14.77
C GLU A 80 6.38 5.92 -13.87
N ILE A 81 6.28 5.08 -12.84
CA ILE A 81 7.41 4.76 -11.96
C ILE A 81 8.56 4.08 -12.72
N ARG A 82 8.29 3.21 -13.70
CA ARG A 82 9.34 2.59 -14.51
C ARG A 82 10.01 3.62 -15.42
N ASP A 83 9.24 4.53 -16.01
CA ASP A 83 9.78 5.61 -16.84
C ASP A 83 10.70 6.53 -15.98
N GLU A 84 10.30 6.84 -14.74
CA GLU A 84 11.13 7.59 -13.77
C GLU A 84 12.43 6.85 -13.41
N ILE A 85 12.34 5.53 -13.17
CA ILE A 85 13.51 4.70 -12.83
C ILE A 85 14.49 4.59 -13.99
N ASP A 86 14.01 4.48 -15.23
CA ASP A 86 14.85 4.39 -16.44
C ASP A 86 15.74 5.63 -16.61
N VAL A 87 15.17 6.81 -16.34
CA VAL A 87 15.91 8.09 -16.34
C VAL A 87 17.01 8.09 -15.28
N GLU A 88 16.72 7.65 -14.06
CA GLU A 88 17.71 7.62 -12.97
C GLU A 88 18.82 6.59 -13.22
N ILE A 89 18.50 5.44 -13.80
CA ILE A 89 19.50 4.42 -14.15
C ILE A 89 20.41 4.90 -15.28
N SER A 90 19.83 5.52 -16.30
CA SER A 90 20.59 6.13 -17.40
C SER A 90 21.57 7.17 -16.85
N ARG A 91 21.09 8.05 -15.95
CA ARG A 91 21.93 9.02 -15.26
C ARG A 91 23.03 8.39 -14.42
N MET A 92 22.74 7.33 -13.68
CA MET A 92 23.73 6.62 -12.85
C MET A 92 24.83 5.99 -13.72
N LYS A 93 24.43 5.34 -14.82
CA LYS A 93 25.35 4.75 -15.78
C LYS A 93 26.26 5.81 -16.42
N ASP A 94 25.71 6.94 -16.84
CA ASP A 94 26.47 8.00 -17.50
C ASP A 94 27.42 8.75 -16.54
N SER A 95 27.00 8.92 -15.29
CA SER A 95 27.76 9.72 -14.30
C SER A 95 28.85 8.94 -13.56
N ILE A 96 28.61 7.68 -13.21
CA ILE A 96 29.53 6.88 -12.39
C ILE A 96 29.84 5.50 -12.99
N GLY A 97 29.29 5.16 -14.16
CA GLY A 97 29.55 3.87 -14.82
C GLY A 97 28.94 2.66 -14.13
N VAL A 98 28.07 2.85 -13.15
CA VAL A 98 27.45 1.78 -12.35
C VAL A 98 26.06 1.47 -12.88
N VAL A 99 25.74 0.18 -12.97
CA VAL A 99 24.40 -0.32 -13.28
C VAL A 99 23.92 -1.18 -12.11
N PRO A 100 22.74 -0.91 -11.53
CA PRO A 100 22.20 -1.71 -10.44
C PRO A 100 21.99 -3.17 -10.84
N GLY A 101 22.16 -4.07 -9.88
CA GLY A 101 22.00 -5.52 -10.05
C GLY A 101 20.99 -6.09 -9.06
N LEU A 102 20.02 -6.87 -9.55
CA LEU A 102 19.05 -7.60 -8.75
C LEU A 102 19.23 -9.11 -8.95
N ALA A 103 19.53 -9.82 -7.88
CA ALA A 103 19.53 -11.28 -7.84
C ALA A 103 18.16 -11.80 -7.38
N VAL A 104 17.66 -12.84 -8.06
CA VAL A 104 16.40 -13.50 -7.74
C VAL A 104 16.63 -15.00 -7.58
N ILE A 105 16.22 -15.56 -6.45
CA ILE A 105 16.28 -16.99 -6.16
C ILE A 105 14.85 -17.55 -6.21
N LEU A 106 14.64 -18.56 -7.05
CA LEU A 106 13.39 -19.32 -7.17
C LEU A 106 13.67 -20.78 -6.80
N VAL A 107 12.87 -21.34 -5.90
CA VAL A 107 12.94 -22.76 -5.52
C VAL A 107 11.64 -23.44 -5.94
N GLY A 108 11.74 -24.52 -6.71
CA GLY A 108 10.62 -25.27 -7.27
C GLY A 108 9.98 -24.65 -8.50
N ASP A 109 8.92 -25.31 -8.99
CA ASP A 109 8.32 -25.06 -10.32
C ASP A 109 6.89 -24.49 -10.27
N ARG A 110 6.53 -23.90 -9.13
CA ARG A 110 5.24 -23.22 -8.95
C ARG A 110 4.99 -22.20 -10.08
N LYS A 111 3.95 -22.42 -10.88
CA LYS A 111 3.65 -21.62 -12.09
C LYS A 111 3.41 -20.15 -11.78
N ASP A 112 2.74 -19.86 -10.66
CA ASP A 112 2.52 -18.49 -10.18
C ASP A 112 3.84 -17.81 -9.81
N SER A 113 4.68 -18.46 -8.99
CA SER A 113 6.02 -17.98 -8.64
C SER A 113 6.89 -17.73 -9.87
N ALA A 114 6.94 -18.67 -10.82
CA ALA A 114 7.72 -18.53 -12.05
C ALA A 114 7.23 -17.35 -12.93
N THR A 115 5.93 -17.10 -12.95
CA THR A 115 5.34 -15.95 -13.66
C THR A 115 5.78 -14.63 -13.01
N TYR A 116 5.75 -14.54 -11.68
CA TYR A 116 6.22 -13.36 -10.97
C TYR A 116 7.71 -13.08 -11.20
N VAL A 117 8.56 -14.11 -11.12
CA VAL A 117 10.00 -13.99 -11.38
C VAL A 117 10.26 -13.51 -12.82
N ARG A 118 9.56 -14.08 -13.80
CA ARG A 118 9.65 -13.64 -15.20
C ARG A 118 9.26 -12.16 -15.36
N ASN A 119 8.19 -11.72 -14.70
CA ASN A 119 7.76 -10.33 -14.78
C ASN A 119 8.76 -9.37 -14.10
N LYS A 120 9.36 -9.79 -12.99
CA LYS A 120 10.43 -9.04 -12.31
C LYS A 120 11.65 -8.88 -13.23
N LYS A 121 12.10 -9.96 -13.86
CA LYS A 121 13.20 -9.95 -14.83
C LYS A 121 12.93 -8.98 -15.99
N LYS A 122 11.76 -9.10 -16.64
CA LYS A 122 11.35 -8.18 -17.71
C LYS A 122 11.32 -6.72 -17.27
N SER A 123 10.88 -6.47 -16.03
CA SER A 123 10.86 -5.12 -15.48
C SER A 123 12.27 -4.57 -15.28
N CYS A 124 13.21 -5.40 -14.79
CA CYS A 124 14.63 -5.02 -14.67
C CYS A 124 15.21 -4.65 -16.05
N GLU A 125 15.03 -5.54 -17.03
CA GLU A 125 15.53 -5.37 -18.39
C GLU A 125 14.95 -4.09 -19.04
N SER A 126 13.67 -3.79 -18.81
CA SER A 126 13.01 -2.62 -19.40
C SER A 126 13.53 -1.27 -18.91
N VAL A 127 14.22 -1.23 -17.76
CA VAL A 127 14.79 0.00 -17.18
C VAL A 127 16.33 -0.07 -17.08
N GLY A 128 16.95 -1.09 -17.68
CA GLY A 128 18.40 -1.24 -17.70
C GLY A 128 19.04 -1.78 -16.40
N ILE A 129 18.29 -2.43 -15.51
CA ILE A 129 18.84 -3.12 -14.33
C ILE A 129 19.36 -4.51 -14.74
N ASN A 130 20.57 -4.86 -14.27
CA ASN A 130 21.10 -6.22 -14.42
C ASN A 130 20.29 -7.21 -13.57
N SER A 131 19.81 -8.28 -14.19
CA SER A 131 19.05 -9.33 -13.49
C SER A 131 19.83 -10.63 -13.45
N TYR A 132 20.07 -11.14 -12.24
CA TYR A 132 20.66 -12.45 -11.99
C TYR A 132 19.57 -13.38 -11.47
N GLU A 133 19.55 -14.61 -11.95
CA GLU A 133 18.50 -15.57 -11.62
C GLU A 133 19.11 -16.92 -11.26
N VAL A 134 18.68 -17.46 -10.12
CA VAL A 134 18.97 -18.82 -9.69
C VAL A 134 17.65 -19.57 -9.61
N ARG A 135 17.57 -20.70 -10.31
CA ARG A 135 16.44 -21.63 -10.23
C ARG A 135 16.94 -22.93 -9.62
N LEU A 136 16.37 -23.29 -8.48
CA LEU A 136 16.66 -24.52 -7.75
C LEU A 136 15.46 -25.46 -7.86
N PRO A 137 15.67 -26.78 -8.00
CA PRO A 137 14.62 -27.79 -7.87
C PRO A 137 13.82 -27.67 -6.57
N GLU A 138 12.61 -28.24 -6.55
CA GLU A 138 11.78 -28.25 -5.33
C GLU A 138 12.43 -29.06 -4.21
N ASP A 139 13.18 -30.12 -4.52
CA ASP A 139 13.87 -30.99 -3.56
C ASP A 139 15.25 -30.49 -3.12
N SER A 140 15.67 -29.30 -3.57
CA SER A 140 16.89 -28.65 -3.09
C SER A 140 16.89 -28.48 -1.57
N SER A 141 18.09 -28.50 -0.98
CA SER A 141 18.25 -28.31 0.46
C SER A 141 18.19 -26.82 0.84
N GLU A 142 17.81 -26.52 2.09
CA GLU A 142 17.91 -25.16 2.63
C GLU A 142 19.35 -24.62 2.54
N GLN A 143 20.34 -25.48 2.76
CA GLN A 143 21.76 -25.12 2.69
C GLN A 143 22.18 -24.64 1.30
N GLU A 144 21.69 -25.26 0.22
CA GLU A 144 21.96 -24.81 -1.16
C GLU A 144 21.42 -23.39 -1.40
N VAL A 145 20.22 -23.07 -0.88
CA VAL A 145 19.65 -21.73 -0.97
C VAL A 145 20.53 -20.72 -0.21
N LEU A 146 20.95 -21.07 1.00
CA LEU A 146 21.80 -20.22 1.84
C LEU A 146 23.16 -19.95 1.20
N GLU A 147 23.75 -20.92 0.50
CA GLU A 147 25.01 -20.74 -0.24
C GLU A 147 24.86 -19.73 -1.39
N HIS A 148 23.75 -19.78 -2.13
CA HIS A 148 23.46 -18.79 -3.17
C HIS A 148 23.25 -17.39 -2.59
N ILE A 149 22.52 -17.28 -1.47
CA ILE A 149 22.35 -16.00 -0.77
C ILE A 149 23.70 -15.45 -0.31
N SER A 150 24.55 -16.29 0.29
CA SER A 150 25.90 -15.90 0.73
C SER A 150 26.74 -15.35 -0.42
N ARG A 151 26.78 -16.04 -1.56
CA ARG A 151 27.48 -15.57 -2.76
C ARG A 151 26.97 -14.21 -3.24
N PHE A 152 25.65 -14.00 -3.25
CA PHE A 152 25.08 -12.71 -3.65
C PHE A 152 25.26 -11.60 -2.61
N ASN A 153 25.35 -11.93 -1.31
CA ASN A 153 25.71 -10.98 -0.28
C ASN A 153 27.13 -10.43 -0.49
N ASP A 154 28.07 -11.30 -0.88
CA ASP A 154 29.47 -10.91 -1.08
C ASP A 154 29.76 -10.30 -2.47
N ASP A 155 28.87 -10.50 -3.45
CA ASP A 155 29.05 -10.00 -4.81
C ASP A 155 28.79 -8.48 -4.91
N PRO A 156 29.80 -7.64 -5.24
CA PRO A 156 29.62 -6.19 -5.36
C PRO A 156 28.80 -5.77 -6.57
N SER A 157 28.57 -6.64 -7.56
CA SER A 157 27.69 -6.37 -8.69
C SER A 157 26.20 -6.52 -8.35
N VAL A 158 25.89 -7.23 -7.26
CA VAL A 158 24.53 -7.43 -6.75
C VAL A 158 24.22 -6.41 -5.68
N HIS A 159 23.19 -5.60 -5.92
CA HIS A 159 22.77 -4.51 -5.04
C HIS A 159 21.47 -4.84 -4.31
N GLY A 160 20.73 -5.84 -4.80
CA GLY A 160 19.51 -6.35 -4.16
C GLY A 160 19.36 -7.84 -4.37
N ILE A 161 18.78 -8.51 -3.38
CA ILE A 161 18.51 -9.95 -3.38
C ILE A 161 17.03 -10.15 -3.08
N LEU A 162 16.42 -11.05 -3.83
CA LEU A 162 15.03 -11.44 -3.66
C LEU A 162 14.93 -12.97 -3.62
N VAL A 163 14.29 -13.49 -2.58
CA VAL A 163 13.91 -14.91 -2.50
C VAL A 163 12.43 -15.02 -2.80
N GLN A 164 12.07 -15.72 -3.88
CA GLN A 164 10.68 -15.84 -4.29
C GLN A 164 9.92 -16.79 -3.38
N LEU A 165 8.91 -16.25 -2.69
CA LEU A 165 8.01 -16.99 -1.84
C LEU A 165 6.77 -17.52 -2.59
N PRO A 166 6.09 -18.55 -2.04
CA PRO A 166 6.50 -19.33 -0.87
C PRO A 166 7.58 -20.36 -1.23
N LEU A 167 8.43 -20.67 -0.26
CA LEU A 167 9.40 -21.75 -0.35
C LEU A 167 8.73 -23.12 -0.15
N PRO A 168 9.37 -24.22 -0.59
CA PRO A 168 8.94 -25.57 -0.27
C PRO A 168 8.78 -25.81 1.23
N SER A 169 7.82 -26.65 1.63
CA SER A 169 7.42 -26.81 3.03
C SER A 169 8.48 -27.40 3.96
N HIS A 170 9.52 -28.05 3.43
CA HIS A 170 10.63 -28.59 4.21
C HIS A 170 11.69 -27.54 4.57
N MET A 171 11.60 -26.32 4.03
CA MET A 171 12.53 -25.23 4.33
C MET A 171 11.97 -24.30 5.41
N ASN A 172 12.85 -23.77 6.24
CA ASN A 172 12.53 -22.70 7.16
C ASN A 172 12.64 -21.34 6.45
N GLU A 173 11.50 -20.79 6.05
CA GLU A 173 11.42 -19.49 5.39
C GLU A 173 12.11 -18.36 6.18
N GLN A 174 12.00 -18.36 7.52
CA GLN A 174 12.63 -17.32 8.32
C GLN A 174 14.15 -17.40 8.29
N ASN A 175 14.72 -18.61 8.34
CA ASN A 175 16.17 -18.80 8.22
C ASN A 175 16.68 -18.25 6.89
N VAL A 176 15.98 -18.58 5.80
CA VAL A 176 16.33 -18.14 4.45
C VAL A 176 16.23 -16.63 4.31
N LEU A 177 15.13 -16.02 4.76
CA LEU A 177 14.94 -14.56 4.68
C LEU A 177 15.94 -13.79 5.56
N ASN A 178 16.30 -14.33 6.74
CA ASN A 178 17.28 -13.71 7.64
C ASN A 178 18.72 -13.79 7.11
N ALA A 179 19.01 -14.68 6.14
CA ALA A 179 20.34 -14.81 5.55
C ALA A 179 20.65 -13.70 4.54
N VAL A 180 19.64 -12.98 4.05
CA VAL A 180 19.84 -11.84 3.14
C VAL A 180 20.36 -10.65 3.96
N CYS A 181 21.51 -10.10 3.59
CA CYS A 181 22.04 -8.90 4.24
C CYS A 181 21.02 -7.76 4.18
N ILE A 182 20.86 -7.03 5.29
CA ILE A 182 19.86 -5.96 5.39
C ILE A 182 20.07 -4.87 4.32
N GLU A 183 21.32 -4.63 3.89
CA GLU A 183 21.70 -3.67 2.85
C GLU A 183 21.31 -4.12 1.44
N LYS A 184 20.99 -5.40 1.25
CA LYS A 184 20.55 -5.99 -0.03
C LYS A 184 19.12 -6.56 0.02
N ASP A 185 18.43 -6.48 1.16
CA ASP A 185 17.05 -6.96 1.36
C ASP A 185 16.01 -6.04 0.69
N VAL A 186 16.00 -5.98 -0.63
CA VAL A 186 15.11 -5.07 -1.39
C VAL A 186 13.63 -5.39 -1.27
N ASP A 187 13.28 -6.59 -0.78
CA ASP A 187 11.91 -6.98 -0.43
C ASP A 187 11.54 -6.59 1.02
N GLY A 188 12.49 -6.11 1.83
CA GLY A 188 12.24 -5.54 3.15
C GLY A 188 11.73 -6.56 4.19
N PHE A 189 12.05 -7.84 4.02
CA PHE A 189 11.55 -8.91 4.89
C PHE A 189 12.46 -9.20 6.10
N HIS A 190 13.68 -8.68 6.10
CA HIS A 190 14.58 -8.81 7.24
C HIS A 190 13.93 -8.17 8.48
N PRO A 191 13.85 -8.86 9.63
CA PRO A 191 13.24 -8.34 10.84
C PRO A 191 13.74 -6.96 11.29
N LEU A 192 14.99 -6.60 10.97
CA LEU A 192 15.54 -5.28 11.25
C LEU A 192 14.89 -4.17 10.42
N ASN A 193 14.51 -4.43 9.17
CA ASN A 193 13.75 -3.48 8.35
C ASN A 193 12.36 -3.25 8.97
N ILE A 194 11.65 -4.31 9.36
CA ILE A 194 10.35 -4.19 10.03
C ILE A 194 10.46 -3.50 11.40
N GLY A 195 11.49 -3.83 12.18
CA GLY A 195 11.76 -3.18 13.47
C GLY A 195 12.04 -1.69 13.30
N ARG A 196 12.88 -1.31 12.33
CA ARG A 196 13.12 0.10 11.99
C ARG A 196 11.84 0.78 11.55
N LEU A 197 11.02 0.13 10.71
CA LEU A 197 9.70 0.64 10.28
C LEU A 197 8.74 0.86 11.47
N ALA A 198 8.76 0.02 12.49
CA ALA A 198 7.87 0.15 13.65
C ALA A 198 8.31 1.24 14.65
N MET A 199 9.61 1.58 14.68
CA MET A 199 10.14 2.58 15.59
C MET A 199 9.95 3.99 15.03
N ARG A 200 9.58 4.95 15.89
CA ARG A 200 9.70 6.37 15.58
C ARG A 200 11.19 6.75 15.51
N ASP A 201 11.53 7.72 14.66
CA ASP A 201 12.88 8.27 14.47
C ASP A 201 13.92 7.27 13.91
N ARG A 202 13.48 6.20 13.24
CA ARG A 202 14.34 5.30 12.49
C ARG A 202 13.81 5.10 11.09
N GLU A 203 14.69 5.05 10.11
CA GLU A 203 14.31 4.69 8.75
C GLU A 203 14.71 3.26 8.41
N PRO A 204 13.78 2.43 7.89
CA PRO A 204 14.14 1.13 7.34
C PRO A 204 14.99 1.33 6.08
N LEU A 205 15.90 0.39 5.79
CA LEU A 205 16.64 0.44 4.52
C LEU A 205 15.70 0.11 3.36
N PHE A 206 14.82 -0.87 3.60
CA PHE A 206 13.82 -1.29 2.64
C PHE A 206 12.47 -1.50 3.30
N VAL A 207 11.42 -1.30 2.51
CA VAL A 207 10.03 -1.50 2.93
C VAL A 207 9.42 -2.55 2.00
N PRO A 208 8.64 -3.51 2.54
CA PRO A 208 7.97 -4.50 1.72
C PRO A 208 7.22 -3.92 0.53
N CYS A 209 7.45 -4.51 -0.64
CA CYS A 209 7.10 -3.90 -1.92
C CYS A 209 5.58 -3.70 -2.10
N THR A 210 4.77 -4.66 -1.65
CA THR A 210 3.31 -4.59 -1.73
C THR A 210 2.71 -3.46 -0.89
N PRO A 211 2.97 -3.37 0.44
CA PRO A 211 2.45 -2.27 1.24
C PRO A 211 3.05 -0.92 0.81
N LYS A 212 4.33 -0.86 0.38
CA LYS A 212 4.89 0.35 -0.23
C LYS A 212 4.10 0.78 -1.48
N GLY A 213 3.74 -0.18 -2.34
CA GLY A 213 2.90 0.07 -3.51
C GLY A 213 1.50 0.58 -3.13
N CYS A 214 0.90 0.06 -2.06
CA CYS A 214 -0.39 0.56 -1.58
C CYS A 214 -0.32 2.05 -1.22
N ILE A 215 0.70 2.44 -0.46
CA ILE A 215 0.91 3.83 -0.05
C ILE A 215 1.21 4.73 -1.25
N GLU A 216 2.05 4.29 -2.18
CA GLU A 216 2.35 5.02 -3.41
C GLU A 216 1.09 5.28 -4.25
N LEU A 217 0.17 4.31 -4.34
CA LEU A 217 -1.11 4.50 -5.02
C LEU A 217 -1.98 5.56 -4.35
N LEU A 218 -2.00 5.62 -3.00
CA LEU A 218 -2.72 6.67 -2.26
C LEU A 218 -2.14 8.05 -2.59
N HIS A 219 -0.80 8.18 -2.57
CA HIS A 219 -0.10 9.44 -2.88
C HIS A 219 -0.36 9.91 -4.30
N ARG A 220 -0.18 9.05 -5.31
CA ARG A 220 -0.37 9.38 -6.74
C ARG A 220 -1.82 9.79 -7.05
N TYR A 221 -2.77 9.33 -6.24
CA TYR A 221 -4.19 9.68 -6.37
C TYR A 221 -4.63 10.85 -5.48
N GLY A 222 -3.72 11.46 -4.72
CA GLY A 222 -3.98 12.61 -3.87
C GLY A 222 -4.89 12.29 -2.68
N VAL A 223 -4.83 11.05 -2.17
CA VAL A 223 -5.56 10.66 -0.97
C VAL A 223 -4.84 11.21 0.25
N ASP A 224 -5.52 12.02 1.06
CA ASP A 224 -4.99 12.44 2.35
C ASP A 224 -5.02 11.25 3.31
N ILE A 225 -3.86 10.89 3.89
CA ILE A 225 -3.73 9.79 4.86
C ILE A 225 -3.77 10.34 6.29
N LYS A 226 -3.34 11.59 6.48
CA LYS A 226 -3.15 12.18 7.80
C LYS A 226 -4.48 12.37 8.52
N GLY A 227 -4.57 11.86 9.74
CA GLY A 227 -5.77 11.97 10.57
C GLY A 227 -6.94 11.08 10.13
N GLN A 228 -6.82 10.37 9.01
CA GLN A 228 -7.87 9.47 8.52
C GLN A 228 -7.92 8.17 9.31
N ARG A 229 -9.09 7.53 9.32
CA ARG A 229 -9.27 6.19 9.89
C ARG A 229 -8.93 5.16 8.83
N ALA A 230 -7.84 4.43 9.02
CA ALA A 230 -7.44 3.36 8.12
C ALA A 230 -7.71 1.99 8.73
N VAL A 231 -8.18 1.05 7.92
CA VAL A 231 -8.35 -0.36 8.28
C VAL A 231 -7.47 -1.21 7.38
N VAL A 232 -6.60 -2.01 8.01
CA VAL A 232 -5.87 -3.06 7.31
C VAL A 232 -6.47 -4.40 7.69
N ILE A 233 -6.99 -5.13 6.70
CA ILE A 233 -7.62 -6.44 6.89
C ILE A 233 -6.59 -7.50 6.51
N GLY A 234 -6.02 -8.16 7.52
CA GLY A 234 -4.86 -9.04 7.38
C GLY A 234 -3.67 -8.53 8.19
N ARG A 235 -2.89 -9.46 8.74
CA ARG A 235 -1.75 -9.16 9.63
C ARG A 235 -0.51 -10.03 9.34
N SER A 236 -0.35 -10.41 8.07
CA SER A 236 0.86 -11.13 7.63
C SER A 236 2.11 -10.27 7.83
N ASN A 237 3.26 -10.92 8.00
CA ASN A 237 4.54 -10.23 8.19
C ASN A 237 4.98 -9.43 6.95
N ILE A 238 4.52 -9.85 5.77
CA ILE A 238 4.97 -9.30 4.49
C ILE A 238 4.04 -8.23 3.88
N VAL A 239 2.77 -8.17 4.29
CA VAL A 239 1.80 -7.19 3.74
C VAL A 239 1.01 -6.49 4.83
N GLY A 240 0.23 -7.23 5.62
CA GLY A 240 -0.74 -6.62 6.54
C GLY A 240 -0.09 -5.77 7.63
N MET A 241 0.91 -6.32 8.32
CA MET A 241 1.60 -5.59 9.39
C MET A 241 2.37 -4.37 8.84
N PRO A 242 3.20 -4.49 7.77
CA PRO A 242 3.91 -3.32 7.25
C PRO A 242 2.99 -2.26 6.65
N ALA A 243 1.86 -2.63 6.02
CA ALA A 243 0.86 -1.66 5.55
C ALA A 243 0.31 -0.82 6.70
N ALA A 244 -0.01 -1.46 7.84
CA ALA A 244 -0.50 -0.78 9.02
C ALA A 244 0.54 0.19 9.60
N LEU A 245 1.81 -0.21 9.64
CA LEU A 245 2.91 0.64 10.11
C LEU A 245 3.16 1.85 9.19
N LEU A 246 3.08 1.68 7.87
CA LEU A 246 3.25 2.79 6.93
C LEU A 246 2.11 3.82 7.06
N LEU A 247 0.86 3.36 7.13
CA LEU A 247 -0.28 4.24 7.38
C LEU A 247 -0.13 5.00 8.70
N GLN A 248 0.32 4.31 9.76
CA GLN A 248 0.56 4.93 11.06
C GLN A 248 1.66 6.01 11.01
N ARG A 249 2.73 5.77 10.24
CA ARG A 249 3.82 6.75 10.03
C ARG A 249 3.35 8.02 9.33
N GLU A 250 2.33 7.90 8.51
CA GLU A 250 1.67 9.03 7.84
C GLU A 250 0.49 9.59 8.65
N ASP A 251 0.53 9.44 9.98
CA ASP A 251 -0.42 10.01 10.93
C ASP A 251 -1.87 9.48 10.80
N ALA A 252 -2.10 8.32 10.18
CA ALA A 252 -3.43 7.69 10.18
C ALA A 252 -3.75 7.02 11.53
N THR A 253 -5.03 7.00 11.90
CA THR A 253 -5.53 6.14 12.98
C THR A 253 -5.82 4.76 12.41
N VAL A 254 -4.99 3.76 12.74
CA VAL A 254 -5.02 2.43 12.09
C VAL A 254 -5.69 1.37 12.97
N SER A 255 -6.63 0.62 12.40
CA SER A 255 -7.18 -0.61 12.98
C SER A 255 -6.78 -1.83 12.16
N ILE A 256 -6.24 -2.86 12.82
CA ILE A 256 -5.87 -4.13 12.17
C ILE A 256 -6.99 -5.14 12.40
N VAL A 257 -7.64 -5.58 11.32
CA VAL A 257 -8.69 -6.60 11.33
C VAL A 257 -8.09 -7.94 10.94
N HIS A 258 -8.41 -9.01 11.67
CA HIS A 258 -7.91 -10.36 11.41
C HIS A 258 -8.98 -11.42 11.74
N SER A 259 -8.66 -12.70 11.52
CA SER A 259 -9.59 -13.84 11.67
C SER A 259 -10.19 -14.05 13.06
N ARG A 260 -9.75 -13.29 14.07
CA ARG A 260 -10.25 -13.35 15.46
C ARG A 260 -10.93 -12.04 15.89
N THR A 261 -11.02 -11.06 15.00
CA THR A 261 -11.70 -9.79 15.25
C THR A 261 -13.21 -10.05 15.30
N LYS A 262 -13.88 -9.58 16.36
CA LYS A 262 -15.34 -9.64 16.46
C LYS A 262 -15.95 -8.48 15.67
N ASN A 263 -17.01 -8.75 14.92
CA ASN A 263 -17.73 -7.77 14.09
C ASN A 263 -16.80 -6.96 13.15
N PRO A 264 -15.94 -7.64 12.34
CA PRO A 264 -14.98 -6.96 11.45
C PRO A 264 -15.66 -5.96 10.50
N GLU A 265 -16.90 -6.24 10.09
CA GLU A 265 -17.72 -5.37 9.25
C GLU A 265 -18.03 -4.03 9.92
N LYS A 266 -18.21 -3.99 11.25
CA LYS A 266 -18.47 -2.73 11.96
C LYS A 266 -17.24 -1.82 11.94
N ILE A 267 -16.07 -2.39 12.21
CA ILE A 267 -14.79 -1.66 12.20
C ILE A 267 -14.49 -1.15 10.79
N THR A 268 -14.69 -1.98 9.78
CA THR A 268 -14.41 -1.63 8.37
C THR A 268 -15.31 -0.50 7.87
N ARG A 269 -16.58 -0.43 8.30
CA ARG A 269 -17.53 0.64 7.92
C ARG A 269 -17.17 2.02 8.46
N GLU A 270 -16.26 2.10 9.43
CA GLU A 270 -15.80 3.36 9.99
C GLU A 270 -14.56 3.92 9.28
N ALA A 271 -13.97 3.15 8.36
CA ALA A 271 -12.70 3.48 7.72
C ALA A 271 -12.87 4.40 6.49
N ASP A 272 -11.97 5.37 6.38
CA ASP A 272 -11.77 6.20 5.20
C ASP A 272 -10.84 5.53 4.19
N ILE A 273 -9.90 4.71 4.67
CA ILE A 273 -8.94 3.95 3.86
C ILE A 273 -9.03 2.47 4.26
N ILE A 274 -9.19 1.58 3.30
CA ILE A 274 -9.25 0.13 3.52
C ILE A 274 -8.16 -0.53 2.68
N ILE A 275 -7.26 -1.28 3.32
CA ILE A 275 -6.30 -2.17 2.64
C ILE A 275 -6.67 -3.61 2.98
N SER A 276 -7.11 -4.39 1.99
CA SER A 276 -7.46 -5.81 2.15
C SER A 276 -6.31 -6.70 1.71
N ALA A 277 -5.78 -7.51 2.63
CA ALA A 277 -4.63 -8.39 2.46
C ALA A 277 -4.87 -9.78 3.07
N VAL A 278 -6.05 -10.36 2.84
CA VAL A 278 -6.50 -11.62 3.49
C VAL A 278 -6.33 -12.89 2.67
N GLY A 279 -6.03 -12.80 1.37
CA GLY A 279 -5.89 -13.99 0.50
C GLY A 279 -7.15 -14.85 0.42
N GLN A 280 -8.32 -14.27 0.70
CA GLN A 280 -9.62 -14.94 0.61
C GLN A 280 -10.51 -14.21 -0.39
N PRO A 281 -10.97 -14.87 -1.46
CA PRO A 281 -11.76 -14.23 -2.50
C PRO A 281 -13.09 -13.71 -1.94
N ASN A 282 -13.44 -12.48 -2.31
CA ASN A 282 -14.72 -11.84 -1.98
C ASN A 282 -15.06 -11.77 -0.48
N MET A 283 -14.07 -11.83 0.42
CA MET A 283 -14.32 -11.79 1.87
C MET A 283 -14.93 -10.44 2.30
N VAL A 284 -14.33 -9.34 1.85
CA VAL A 284 -14.81 -7.98 2.12
C VAL A 284 -15.99 -7.69 1.19
N LYS A 285 -17.16 -7.45 1.78
CA LYS A 285 -18.38 -7.17 1.02
C LYS A 285 -18.58 -5.67 0.85
N GLY A 286 -19.29 -5.25 -0.20
CA GLY A 286 -19.64 -3.84 -0.41
C GLY A 286 -20.34 -3.19 0.80
N SER A 287 -21.15 -3.96 1.53
CA SER A 287 -21.83 -3.50 2.76
C SER A 287 -20.89 -3.22 3.94
N TRP A 288 -19.60 -3.53 3.83
CA TRP A 288 -18.57 -3.20 4.83
C TRP A 288 -17.90 -1.86 4.53
N ILE A 289 -18.09 -1.32 3.33
CA ILE A 289 -17.34 -0.19 2.80
C ILE A 289 -18.11 1.10 3.10
N LYS A 290 -17.45 2.06 3.74
CA LYS A 290 -18.00 3.40 3.97
C LYS A 290 -18.13 4.15 2.64
N PRO A 291 -19.26 4.80 2.33
CA PRO A 291 -19.34 5.74 1.21
C PRO A 291 -18.27 6.84 1.34
N GLY A 292 -17.53 7.14 0.28
CA GLY A 292 -16.41 8.10 0.34
C GLY A 292 -15.04 7.47 0.62
N SER A 293 -14.97 6.16 0.91
CA SER A 293 -13.69 5.49 1.25
C SER A 293 -12.85 5.09 0.04
N VAL A 294 -11.54 5.00 0.28
CA VAL A 294 -10.55 4.46 -0.64
C VAL A 294 -10.29 3.00 -0.31
N VAL A 295 -10.37 2.11 -1.31
CA VAL A 295 -10.20 0.67 -1.10
C VAL A 295 -9.11 0.10 -1.99
N ILE A 296 -8.04 -0.40 -1.36
CA ILE A 296 -6.96 -1.16 -2.00
C ILE A 296 -7.14 -2.64 -1.69
N ASP A 297 -7.45 -3.44 -2.71
CA ASP A 297 -7.47 -4.91 -2.61
C ASP A 297 -6.15 -5.48 -3.13
N VAL A 298 -5.40 -6.12 -2.22
CA VAL A 298 -4.12 -6.76 -2.50
C VAL A 298 -4.31 -8.21 -2.97
N GLY A 299 -5.48 -8.80 -2.76
CA GLY A 299 -5.74 -10.21 -3.05
C GLY A 299 -5.59 -10.57 -4.52
N ILE A 300 -4.80 -11.61 -4.81
CA ILE A 300 -4.74 -12.25 -6.12
C ILE A 300 -5.12 -13.70 -5.91
N ASN A 301 -6.34 -14.05 -6.31
CA ASN A 301 -6.87 -15.39 -6.16
C ASN A 301 -7.28 -15.90 -7.55
N PRO A 302 -6.78 -17.06 -8.01
CA PRO A 302 -7.40 -17.73 -9.14
C PRO A 302 -8.85 -18.08 -8.75
N VAL A 303 -9.79 -17.70 -9.59
CA VAL A 303 -11.18 -18.11 -9.48
C VAL A 303 -11.47 -19.04 -10.65
N GLU A 304 -12.02 -20.22 -10.37
CA GLU A 304 -12.60 -21.06 -11.41
C GLU A 304 -13.82 -20.31 -11.96
N VAL A 305 -13.84 -20.10 -13.27
CA VAL A 305 -14.94 -19.46 -14.00
C VAL A 305 -15.72 -20.55 -14.71
#